data_AF-A0A086JL65-F1
#
_entry.id   AF-A0A086JL65-F1
#
_cell.length_a   1.000
_cell.length_b   1.000
_cell.length_c   1.000
_cell.angle_alpha   90.00
_cell.angle_beta   90.00
_cell.angle_gamma   90.00
#
_symmetry.space_group_name_H-M   'P 1'
#
loop_
_entity.id
_entity.type
_entity.pdbx_description
1 polymer ?
#
loop_
_entity_poly.entity_id
_entity_poly.type
_entity_poly.pdbx_seq_one_letter_code
_entity_poly.pdbx_strand_id
1 'polypeptide(L)'
;PECNIFTHLPPEDFQIVRNRMIDLILATDMKMHFEMVSKFRLRRNSPDFCRTNDDDVWMLLRMCIKGGDLSHGLLSWDSHVSWSYRAASEFYEQGDLELAQGSFLRVFHFFVLLPPGRRQSRRRFALFSGAKVIQRDTTLPRSVSD
;
A
#
# COMPACT_ATOMS: atom_id res chain seq x y z
N PRO A 1 -13.02 14.23 26.49
CA PRO A 1 -12.65 15.67 26.48
C PRO A 1 -11.13 15.90 26.37
N GLU A 2 -10.34 15.06 27.03
CA GLU A 2 -8.88 15.25 27.20
C GLU A 2 -8.05 15.16 25.91
N CYS A 3 -8.57 14.55 24.83
CA CYS A 3 -7.85 14.40 23.55
C CYS A 3 -8.39 15.29 22.42
N ASN A 4 -9.27 16.26 22.71
CA ASN A 4 -9.82 17.12 21.66
C ASN A 4 -8.83 18.23 21.28
N ILE A 5 -8.08 18.04 20.19
CA ILE A 5 -7.15 19.04 19.66
C ILE A 5 -7.85 20.17 18.88
N PHE A 6 -9.16 20.05 18.61
CA PHE A 6 -9.96 21.02 17.87
C PHE A 6 -10.90 21.84 18.76
N THR A 7 -10.62 21.93 20.07
CA THR A 7 -11.46 22.66 21.05
C THR A 7 -11.70 24.12 20.69
N HIS A 8 -10.74 24.75 20.02
CA HIS A 8 -10.78 26.17 19.65
C HIS A 8 -11.23 26.40 18.20
N LEU A 9 -11.58 25.34 17.47
CA LEU A 9 -11.99 25.45 16.08
C LEU A 9 -13.50 25.76 16.01
N PRO A 10 -13.94 26.70 15.16
CA PRO A 10 -15.36 26.91 14.91
C PRO A 10 -16.05 25.61 14.47
N PRO A 11 -17.33 25.40 14.83
CA PRO A 11 -18.05 24.17 14.48
C PRO A 11 -18.07 23.86 12.98
N GLU A 12 -18.08 24.91 12.15
CA GLU A 12 -18.10 24.83 10.67
C GLU A 12 -16.78 24.27 10.15
N ASP A 13 -15.66 24.84 10.60
CA ASP A 13 -14.32 24.38 10.25
C ASP A 13 -14.05 22.96 10.76
N PHE A 14 -14.57 22.61 11.95
CA PHE A 14 -14.46 21.25 12.47
C PHE A 14 -15.14 20.23 11.55
N GLN A 15 -16.31 20.54 11.00
CA GLN A 15 -16.98 19.68 10.04
C GLN A 15 -16.16 19.51 8.77
N ILE A 16 -15.57 20.60 8.25
CA ILE A 16 -14.70 20.56 7.07
C ILE A 16 -13.50 19.65 7.33
N VAL A 17 -12.81 19.85 8.45
CA VAL A 17 -11.63 19.06 8.80
C VAL A 17 -11.99 17.58 8.99
N ARG A 18 -13.11 17.29 9.67
CA ARG A 18 -13.60 15.92 9.86
C ARG A 18 -13.90 15.24 8.52
N ASN A 19 -14.62 15.91 7.62
CA ASN A 19 -14.95 15.36 6.30
C ASN A 19 -13.68 15.10 5.49
N ARG A 20 -12.73 16.05 5.51
CA ARG A 20 -11.42 15.88 4.87
C ARG A 20 -10.63 14.70 5.42
N MET A 21 -10.63 14.48 6.74
CA MET A 21 -10.00 13.31 7.34
C MET A 21 -10.65 12.01 6.89
N ILE A 22 -11.99 11.94 6.92
CA ILE A 22 -12.74 10.77 6.47
C ILE A 22 -12.40 10.45 5.02
N ASP A 23 -12.42 11.46 4.15
CA ASP A 23 -12.08 11.30 2.73
C ASP A 23 -10.66 10.77 2.50
N LEU A 24 -9.67 11.25 3.25
CA LEU A 24 -8.29 10.76 3.16
C LEU A 24 -8.15 9.33 3.66
N ILE A 25 -8.89 8.96 4.72
CA ILE A 25 -8.95 7.57 5.21
C ILE A 25 -9.58 6.67 4.14
N LEU A 26 -10.71 7.07 3.55
CA LEU A 26 -11.37 6.28 2.50
C LEU A 26 -10.49 6.15 1.24
N ALA A 27 -9.61 7.11 0.97
CA ALA A 27 -8.67 7.02 -0.14
C ALA A 27 -7.62 5.90 0.01
N THR A 28 -7.38 5.39 1.23
CA THR A 28 -6.44 4.27 1.44
C THR A 28 -7.01 2.94 0.95
N ASP A 29 -8.34 2.79 0.84
CA ASP A 29 -8.99 1.55 0.39
C ASP A 29 -8.41 1.04 -0.94
N MET A 30 -7.95 -0.21 -0.92
CA MET A 30 -7.36 -0.88 -2.08
C MET A 30 -8.40 -1.32 -3.11
N LYS A 31 -9.69 -1.44 -2.74
CA LYS A 31 -10.77 -1.73 -3.69
C LYS A 31 -10.87 -0.67 -4.79
N MET A 32 -10.64 0.58 -4.43
CA MET A 32 -10.75 1.73 -5.33
C MET A 32 -9.39 2.14 -5.93
N HIS A 33 -8.32 1.38 -5.68
CA HIS A 33 -6.95 1.75 -6.04
C HIS A 33 -6.79 2.03 -7.55
N PHE A 34 -7.17 1.08 -8.39
CA PHE A 34 -6.96 1.20 -9.84
C PHE A 34 -7.77 2.34 -10.45
N GLU A 35 -8.99 2.57 -9.95
CA GLU A 35 -9.82 3.68 -10.39
C GLU A 35 -9.18 5.03 -10.04
N MET A 36 -8.74 5.19 -8.79
CA MET A 36 -8.07 6.42 -8.33
C MET A 36 -6.80 6.71 -9.11
N VAL A 37 -5.93 5.72 -9.30
CA VAL A 37 -4.68 5.85 -10.06
C VAL A 37 -4.96 6.24 -11.52
N SER A 38 -5.97 5.63 -12.14
CA SER A 38 -6.35 5.92 -13.53
C SER A 38 -6.87 7.34 -13.68
N LYS A 39 -7.78 7.77 -12.78
CA LYS A 39 -8.30 9.14 -12.74
C LYS A 39 -7.18 10.16 -12.53
N PHE A 40 -6.27 9.90 -11.58
CA PHE A 40 -5.12 10.76 -11.33
C PHE A 40 -4.22 10.89 -12.56
N ARG A 41 -3.91 9.78 -13.23
CA ARG A 41 -3.06 9.79 -14.43
C ARG A 41 -3.70 10.58 -15.57
N LEU A 42 -5.01 10.43 -15.78
CA LEU A 42 -5.74 11.20 -16.78
C LEU A 42 -5.70 12.69 -16.45
N ARG A 43 -6.07 13.06 -15.21
CA ARG A 43 -6.13 14.45 -14.77
C ARG A 43 -4.77 15.13 -14.81
N ARG A 44 -3.70 14.46 -14.37
CA ARG A 44 -2.33 14.98 -14.42
C ARG A 44 -1.83 15.30 -15.83
N ASN A 45 -2.29 14.55 -16.84
CA ASN A 45 -1.89 14.77 -18.23
C ASN A 45 -2.73 15.84 -18.93
N SER A 46 -3.76 16.37 -18.26
CA SER A 46 -4.61 17.42 -18.78
C SER A 46 -3.86 18.76 -18.80
N PRO A 47 -4.01 19.59 -19.85
CA PRO A 47 -3.29 20.86 -19.96
C PRO A 47 -3.69 21.90 -18.91
N ASP A 48 -4.87 21.74 -18.29
CA ASP A 48 -5.43 22.59 -17.24
C ASP A 48 -5.09 22.10 -15.82
N PHE A 49 -4.28 21.04 -15.68
CA PHE A 49 -3.84 20.57 -14.37
C PHE A 49 -3.06 21.65 -13.63
N CYS A 50 -3.52 22.01 -12.43
CA CYS A 50 -2.95 23.12 -11.69
C CYS A 50 -2.68 22.75 -10.23
N ARG A 51 -1.43 22.87 -9.79
CA ARG A 51 -1.01 22.53 -8.41
C ARG A 51 -1.46 23.54 -7.35
N THR A 52 -2.22 24.56 -7.74
CA THR A 52 -2.85 25.54 -6.84
C THR A 52 -4.37 25.49 -6.90
N ASN A 53 -4.95 24.68 -7.80
CA ASN A 53 -6.39 24.43 -7.82
C ASN A 53 -6.74 23.43 -6.71
N ASP A 54 -7.79 23.73 -5.94
CA ASP A 54 -8.16 22.94 -4.76
C ASP A 54 -8.47 21.48 -5.10
N ASP A 55 -9.15 21.19 -6.21
CA ASP A 55 -9.49 19.82 -6.61
C ASP A 55 -8.25 19.00 -6.98
N ASP A 56 -7.32 19.62 -7.72
CA ASP A 56 -6.06 19.00 -8.11
C ASP A 56 -5.13 18.78 -6.90
N VAL A 57 -5.06 19.74 -5.98
CA VAL A 57 -4.35 19.60 -4.70
C VAL A 57 -4.98 18.49 -3.85
N TRP A 58 -6.31 18.44 -3.78
CA TRP A 58 -7.03 17.42 -3.02
C TRP A 58 -6.82 16.02 -3.60
N MET A 59 -6.81 15.90 -4.93
CA MET A 59 -6.45 14.67 -5.62
C MET A 59 -5.01 14.25 -5.34
N LEU A 60 -4.06 15.19 -5.34
CA LEU A 60 -2.66 14.91 -4.97
C LEU A 60 -2.54 14.42 -3.53
N LEU A 61 -3.25 15.04 -2.57
CA LEU A 61 -3.23 14.63 -1.17
C LEU A 61 -3.72 13.19 -0.97
N ARG A 62 -4.81 12.79 -1.65
CA ARG A 62 -5.26 11.40 -1.66
C ARG A 62 -4.18 10.44 -2.17
N MET A 63 -3.50 10.81 -3.26
CA MET A 63 -2.41 9.99 -3.82
C MET A 63 -1.20 9.93 -2.88
N CYS A 64 -0.87 11.01 -2.17
CA CYS A 64 0.21 11.03 -1.19
C CYS A 64 -0.07 10.10 -0.01
N ILE A 65 -1.26 10.19 0.61
CA ILE A 65 -1.65 9.30 1.72
C ILE A 65 -1.64 7.84 1.29
N LYS A 66 -2.20 7.55 0.11
CA LYS A 66 -2.20 6.20 -0.45
C LYS A 66 -0.80 5.68 -0.77
N GLY A 67 0.07 6.54 -1.30
CA GLY A 67 1.48 6.22 -1.52
C GLY A 67 2.22 5.94 -0.22
N GLY A 68 1.91 6.69 0.84
CA GLY A 68 2.42 6.46 2.20
C GLY A 68 2.05 5.08 2.74
N ASP A 69 0.78 4.69 2.59
CA ASP A 69 0.25 3.39 3.02
C ASP A 69 0.98 2.20 2.34
N LEU A 70 1.35 2.36 1.07
CA LEU A 70 2.05 1.34 0.28
C LEU A 70 3.57 1.50 0.24
N SER A 71 4.13 2.48 0.96
CA SER A 71 5.53 2.90 0.81
C SER A 71 6.57 1.87 1.28
N HIS A 72 6.16 0.82 2.01
CA HIS A 72 7.06 -0.23 2.47
C HIS A 72 7.79 -0.96 1.32
N GLY A 73 7.21 -0.99 0.12
CA GLY A 73 7.86 -1.52 -1.08
C GLY A 73 8.98 -0.66 -1.65
N LEU A 74 9.12 0.58 -1.19
CA LEU A 74 10.18 1.52 -1.58
C LEU A 74 11.35 1.54 -0.58
N LEU A 75 11.23 0.83 0.54
CA LEU A 75 12.27 0.74 1.56
C LEU A 75 13.44 -0.16 1.12
N SER A 76 14.52 -0.17 1.92
CA SER A 76 15.58 -1.16 1.76
C SER A 76 15.02 -2.58 1.82
N TRP A 77 15.71 -3.52 1.16
CA TRP A 77 15.27 -4.91 1.05
C TRP A 77 14.88 -5.54 2.40
N ASP A 78 15.74 -5.41 3.41
CA ASP A 78 15.51 -6.03 4.71
C ASP A 78 14.26 -5.45 5.41
N SER A 79 14.04 -4.13 5.29
CA SER A 79 12.86 -3.46 5.82
C SER A 79 11.60 -3.86 5.06
N HIS A 80 11.65 -3.88 3.73
CA HIS A 80 10.54 -4.33 2.88
C HIS A 80 10.11 -5.76 3.25
N VAL A 81 11.08 -6.68 3.38
CA VAL A 81 10.83 -8.07 3.75
C VAL A 81 10.17 -8.18 5.13
N SER A 82 10.65 -7.42 6.12
CA SER A 82 10.06 -7.43 7.47
C SER A 82 8.59 -7.00 7.46
N TRP A 83 8.25 -5.92 6.75
CA TRP A 83 6.87 -5.43 6.66
C TRP A 83 5.95 -6.39 5.90
N SER A 84 6.41 -6.95 4.79
CA SER A 84 5.62 -7.92 4.03
C SER A 84 5.40 -9.21 4.81
N TYR A 85 6.37 -9.66 5.63
CA TYR A 85 6.16 -10.82 6.50
C TYR A 85 5.10 -10.55 7.57
N ARG A 86 5.12 -9.36 8.19
CA ARG A 86 4.10 -8.96 9.18
C ARG A 86 2.70 -8.94 8.57
N ALA A 87 2.55 -8.33 7.40
CA ALA A 87 1.28 -8.30 6.67
C ALA A 87 0.79 -9.70 6.30
N ALA A 88 1.69 -10.59 5.84
CA ALA A 88 1.35 -11.98 5.56
C ALA A 88 0.93 -12.75 6.82
N SER A 89 1.62 -12.55 7.95
CA SER A 89 1.26 -13.19 9.24
C SER A 89 -0.15 -12.83 9.65
N GLU A 90 -0.51 -11.55 9.59
CA GLU A 90 -1.86 -11.06 9.92
C GLU A 90 -2.93 -11.73 9.04
N PHE A 91 -2.67 -11.86 7.73
CA PHE A 91 -3.57 -12.57 6.82
C PHE A 91 -3.74 -14.06 7.15
N TYR A 92 -2.66 -14.74 7.55
CA TYR A 92 -2.74 -16.14 7.95
C TYR A 92 -3.53 -16.31 9.25
N GLU A 93 -3.26 -15.48 10.25
CA GLU A 93 -3.98 -15.49 11.53
C GLU A 93 -5.49 -15.23 11.32
N GLN A 94 -5.84 -14.29 10.44
CA GLN A 94 -7.24 -14.09 10.07
C GLN A 94 -7.84 -15.34 9.39
N GLY A 95 -7.11 -15.97 8.46
CA GLY A 95 -7.57 -17.19 7.78
C GLY A 95 -7.81 -18.36 8.73
N ASP A 96 -6.95 -18.53 9.74
CA ASP A 96 -7.10 -19.56 10.78
C ASP A 96 -8.34 -19.30 11.66
N LEU A 97 -8.59 -18.04 12.01
CA LEU A 97 -9.80 -17.64 12.75
C LEU A 97 -11.07 -17.87 11.94
N GLU A 98 -11.08 -17.53 10.65
CA GLU A 98 -12.21 -17.76 9.75
C GLU A 98 -12.52 -19.27 9.64
N LEU A 99 -11.48 -20.12 9.52
CA LEU A 99 -11.59 -21.57 9.49
C LEU A 99 -12.17 -22.14 10.79
N ALA A 100 -11.68 -21.69 11.95
CA ALA A 100 -12.17 -22.13 13.25
C ALA A 100 -13.64 -21.77 13.47
N GLN A 101 -14.11 -20.69 12.85
CA GLN A 101 -15.51 -20.23 12.90
C GLN A 101 -16.40 -20.88 11.82
N GLY A 102 -15.87 -21.81 11.01
CA GLY A 102 -16.62 -22.44 9.91
C GLY A 102 -16.97 -21.48 8.77
N SER A 103 -16.31 -20.33 8.69
CA SER A 103 -16.51 -19.34 7.64
C SER A 103 -15.68 -19.67 6.40
N PHE A 104 -16.20 -19.29 5.23
CA PHE A 104 -15.46 -19.41 3.97
C PHE A 104 -14.25 -18.46 3.99
N LEU A 105 -13.05 -19.00 3.74
CA LEU A 105 -11.81 -18.21 3.68
C LEU A 105 -11.92 -17.09 2.64
N ARG A 106 -11.98 -15.85 3.10
CA ARG A 106 -12.01 -14.67 2.21
C ARG A 106 -10.61 -14.28 1.74
N VAL A 107 -9.59 -14.72 2.49
CA VAL A 107 -8.20 -14.27 2.33
C VAL A 107 -7.43 -15.06 1.24
N PHE A 108 -7.97 -16.18 0.74
CA PHE A 108 -7.19 -17.19 0.01
C PHE A 108 -7.30 -17.18 -1.53
N HIS A 109 -7.44 -16.03 -2.18
CA HIS A 109 -7.38 -15.96 -3.66
C HIS A 109 -6.12 -15.27 -4.24
N PHE A 110 -5.21 -14.75 -3.41
CA PHE A 110 -4.00 -14.08 -3.93
C PHE A 110 -2.66 -14.58 -3.37
N PHE A 111 -2.68 -15.42 -2.32
CA PHE A 111 -1.48 -15.72 -1.52
C PHE A 111 -1.15 -17.21 -1.39
N VAL A 112 -1.52 -18.02 -2.37
CA VAL A 112 -0.95 -19.38 -2.47
C VAL A 112 0.29 -19.30 -3.33
N LEU A 113 1.44 -19.21 -2.66
CA LEU A 113 2.67 -19.92 -2.96
C LEU A 113 3.75 -19.39 -2.01
N LEU A 114 3.90 -19.99 -0.83
CA LEU A 114 5.20 -20.29 -0.23
C LEU A 114 4.97 -21.11 1.06
N PRO A 115 5.18 -22.45 1.03
CA PRO A 115 5.22 -23.22 2.26
C PRO A 115 6.38 -22.77 3.15
N PRO A 116 6.25 -22.87 4.49
CA PRO A 116 7.32 -22.52 5.42
C PRO A 116 8.52 -23.43 5.16
N GLY A 117 9.65 -22.88 4.74
CA GLY A 117 10.92 -23.61 4.70
C GLY A 117 11.72 -23.64 3.38
N ARG A 118 11.24 -23.06 2.27
CA ARG A 118 12.11 -22.91 1.08
C ARG A 118 12.66 -21.49 0.95
N ARG A 119 13.99 -21.37 0.94
CA ARG A 119 14.75 -20.13 0.67
C ARG A 119 14.07 -19.33 -0.44
N GLN A 120 13.60 -18.13 -0.12
CA GLN A 120 13.05 -17.20 -1.08
C GLN A 120 14.11 -16.86 -2.13
N SER A 121 13.87 -17.30 -3.35
CA SER A 121 14.63 -16.79 -4.49
C SER A 121 14.14 -15.37 -4.76
N ARG A 122 15.04 -14.37 -4.76
CA ARG A 122 14.77 -12.91 -4.86
C ARG A 122 13.75 -12.54 -5.96
N ARG A 123 13.65 -13.35 -7.02
CA ARG A 123 12.73 -13.17 -8.15
C ARG A 123 11.24 -13.32 -7.80
N ARG A 124 10.87 -14.17 -6.84
CA ARG A 124 9.45 -14.45 -6.53
C ARG A 124 8.82 -13.40 -5.62
N PHE A 125 9.61 -12.79 -4.75
CA PHE A 125 9.14 -11.76 -3.82
C PHE A 125 8.89 -10.41 -4.51
N ALA A 126 9.64 -10.08 -5.56
CA ALA A 126 9.42 -8.84 -6.30
C ALA A 126 8.11 -8.84 -7.13
N LEU A 127 7.60 -10.02 -7.49
CA LEU A 127 6.27 -10.13 -8.12
C LEU A 127 5.14 -9.73 -7.14
N PHE A 128 5.37 -9.93 -5.84
CA PHE A 128 4.42 -9.65 -4.77
C PHE A 128 4.24 -8.14 -4.51
N SER A 129 5.28 -7.34 -4.72
CA SER A 129 5.27 -5.89 -4.43
C SER A 129 4.99 -4.99 -5.63
N GLY A 130 4.58 -5.52 -6.78
CA GLY A 130 4.37 -4.73 -8.00
C GLY A 130 5.64 -4.09 -8.56
N ALA A 131 6.81 -4.39 -7.97
CA ALA A 131 8.09 -4.01 -8.49
C ALA A 131 8.37 -4.87 -9.74
N LYS A 132 8.10 -4.31 -10.93
CA LYS A 132 8.76 -4.78 -12.16
C LYS A 132 10.25 -4.80 -11.87
N VAL A 133 10.78 -6.01 -11.64
CA VAL A 133 12.19 -6.29 -11.43
C VAL A 133 12.94 -5.67 -12.59
N ILE A 134 13.63 -4.57 -12.30
CA ILE A 134 14.78 -4.13 -13.07
C ILE A 134 15.76 -5.30 -12.97
N GLN A 135 15.82 -6.13 -14.02
CA GLN A 135 16.93 -7.04 -14.25
C GLN A 135 18.20 -6.20 -14.27
N ARG A 136 18.93 -6.17 -13.15
CA ARG A 136 20.37 -5.99 -13.21
C ARG A 136 20.99 -7.34 -12.88
N ASP A 137 21.71 -7.84 -13.88
CA ASP A 137 22.56 -9.01 -13.81
C ASP A 137 23.36 -9.04 -12.51
N THR A 138 23.13 -10.08 -11.72
CA THR A 138 24.15 -10.62 -10.82
C THR A 138 24.15 -12.13 -11.02
N THR A 139 24.65 -12.57 -12.18
CA THR A 139 25.24 -13.90 -12.30
C THR A 139 26.56 -13.90 -11.52
N LEU A 140 26.75 -14.97 -10.77
CA LEU A 140 27.77 -15.18 -9.75
C LEU A 140 29.21 -15.07 -10.30
N PRO A 141 30.21 -14.75 -9.45
CA PRO A 141 31.61 -14.87 -9.85
C PRO A 141 31.91 -16.34 -10.17
N ARG A 142 32.41 -16.60 -11.37
CA ARG A 142 33.00 -17.91 -11.70
C ARG A 142 34.22 -18.09 -10.81
N SER A 143 34.24 -19.20 -10.07
CA SER A 143 35.43 -19.75 -9.44
C SER A 143 36.56 -19.82 -10.46
N VAL A 144 37.66 -19.10 -10.18
CA VAL A 144 38.95 -19.36 -10.81
C VAL A 144 39.62 -20.43 -9.96
N SER A 145 39.71 -21.63 -10.52
CA SER A 145 40.58 -22.71 -10.06
C SER A 145 41.17 -23.35 -11.32
N ASP A 146 42.48 -23.16 -11.44
CA ASP A 146 43.48 -23.71 -12.38
C ASP A 146 43.31 -23.45 -13.89
#